data_AF-A0AAP4YKT2-F1
#
_entry.id   AF-A0AAP4YKT2-F1
#
_cell.length_a   1.000
_cell.length_b   1.000
_cell.length_c   1.000
_cell.angle_alpha   90.00
_cell.angle_beta   90.00
_cell.angle_gamma   90.00
#
_symmetry.space_group_name_H-M   'P 1'
#
loop_
_entity.id
_entity.type
_entity.pdbx_description
1 polymer ?
#
loop_
_entity_poly.entity_id
_entity_poly.type
_entity_poly.pdbx_seq_one_letter_code
_entity_poly.pdbx_strand_id
1 'polypeptide(L)'
;MPIRFVAVIAIVALLAGCGGRPIGVMTPTGQTVAGTTPVNLLVATTRAPSENAAVLFGGERGTGLKVDAVTVSIPPNANRKVGQVQWPKKLPPNPLKDFTTVAVEPIRSEAETRSWIGRHIQKDRRVLVFVHGFNNRYEESVYRFAQIVHDSGTDVVPVVFTWPSRASIFDYNYDKESTNYSRDALEEMLTRLAKDRSIGEVTVMAHSMGTWLAVEALRQMAIRNGRVDPKIGNVILAAPDLDVDVFSRQFASLGKTPPKFTLFVSQDDRALSLSRRISGNVDRLGQIDPSVEPYRSELEKAGITVLDLTKLQSGDRLNHGKFAESPEVVRLIGDRLIAGQTVTDSDVGLGEALGAVSIGAAQTVGTAASVVVSAPIAVFDPRTRENYGRQVERLGRSMENTVGSVGDTAGSVVDDQALQSSRVNCDAAANRNRAECRNR
;
A
#
# COMPACT_ATOMS: atom_id res chain seq x y z
N MET A 1 -29.85 26.12 -40.07
CA MET A 1 -29.58 25.79 -38.64
C MET A 1 -29.87 24.35 -38.18
N PRO A 2 -30.62 23.46 -38.88
CA PRO A 2 -30.99 22.16 -38.27
C PRO A 2 -29.88 21.09 -38.36
N ILE A 3 -29.02 21.13 -39.39
CA ILE A 3 -28.00 20.09 -39.63
C ILE A 3 -26.88 20.11 -38.59
N ARG A 4 -26.49 21.30 -38.09
CA ARG A 4 -25.47 21.44 -37.05
C ARG A 4 -25.96 20.95 -35.68
N PHE A 5 -27.25 21.10 -35.37
CA PHE A 5 -27.83 20.64 -34.12
C PHE A 5 -27.95 19.11 -34.08
N VAL A 6 -28.35 18.49 -35.19
CA VAL A 6 -28.43 17.02 -35.32
C VAL A 6 -27.04 16.38 -35.25
N ALA A 7 -26.01 17.00 -35.86
CA ALA A 7 -24.64 16.52 -35.77
C ALA A 7 -24.08 16.58 -34.33
N VAL A 8 -24.40 17.64 -33.57
CA VAL A 8 -23.98 17.75 -32.16
C VAL A 8 -24.70 16.71 -31.29
N ILE A 9 -26.00 16.47 -31.49
CA ILE A 9 -26.75 15.43 -30.76
C ILE A 9 -26.21 14.03 -31.11
N ALA A 10 -25.88 13.77 -32.38
CA ALA A 10 -25.30 12.48 -32.80
C ALA A 10 -23.89 12.26 -32.21
N ILE A 11 -23.06 13.31 -32.11
CA ILE A 11 -21.74 13.24 -31.48
C ILE A 11 -21.86 13.04 -29.96
N VAL A 12 -22.81 13.71 -29.29
CA VAL A 12 -23.08 13.50 -27.85
C VAL A 12 -23.63 12.10 -27.59
N ALA A 13 -24.48 11.57 -28.47
CA ALA A 13 -25.00 10.19 -28.37
C ALA A 13 -23.92 9.13 -28.64
N LEU A 14 -22.96 9.39 -29.53
CA LEU A 14 -21.79 8.52 -29.76
C LEU A 14 -20.78 8.56 -28.61
N LEU A 15 -20.74 9.65 -27.83
CA LEU A 15 -19.93 9.77 -26.61
C LEU A 15 -20.59 9.15 -25.36
N ALA A 16 -21.88 8.81 -25.42
CA ALA A 16 -22.59 8.11 -24.33
C ALA A 16 -22.34 6.60 -24.31
N GLY A 17 -21.64 6.06 -25.32
CA GLY A 17 -21.23 4.65 -25.40
C GLY A 17 -19.93 4.32 -24.64
N CYS A 18 -19.70 4.93 -23.48
CA CYS A 18 -18.59 4.52 -22.61
C CYS A 18 -19.06 3.33 -21.76
N GLY A 19 -18.55 2.13 -22.06
CA GLY A 19 -18.77 0.93 -21.25
C GLY A 19 -18.44 1.20 -19.78
N GLY A 20 -19.48 1.33 -18.96
CA GLY A 20 -19.34 1.63 -17.53
C GLY A 20 -18.68 0.48 -16.78
N ARG A 21 -18.09 0.80 -15.62
CA ARG A 21 -17.59 -0.22 -14.68
C ARG A 21 -18.74 -1.15 -14.28
N PRO A 22 -18.59 -2.48 -14.38
CA PRO A 22 -19.66 -3.42 -14.02
C PRO A 22 -20.09 -3.17 -12.57
N ILE A 23 -21.40 -3.17 -12.34
CA ILE A 23 -22.02 -3.02 -11.02
C ILE A 23 -22.79 -4.29 -10.73
N GLY A 24 -22.71 -4.80 -9.51
CA GLY A 24 -23.49 -5.96 -9.07
C GLY A 24 -22.73 -7.29 -9.05
N VAL A 25 -21.42 -7.25 -9.26
CA VAL A 25 -20.56 -8.45 -9.28
C VAL A 25 -20.37 -9.09 -7.90
N MET A 26 -20.73 -8.40 -6.82
CA MET A 26 -20.64 -8.95 -5.46
C MET A 26 -21.85 -9.82 -5.09
N THR A 27 -22.85 -9.96 -5.95
CA THR A 27 -23.94 -10.94 -5.73
C THR A 27 -23.36 -12.36 -5.71
N PRO A 28 -23.48 -13.10 -4.59
CA PRO A 28 -22.96 -14.46 -4.50
C PRO A 28 -23.69 -15.40 -5.47
N THR A 29 -22.92 -16.14 -6.26
CA THR A 29 -23.43 -17.18 -7.15
C THR A 29 -23.77 -18.48 -6.40
N GLY A 30 -23.20 -18.68 -5.21
CA GLY A 30 -23.41 -19.86 -4.37
C GLY A 30 -22.84 -21.16 -4.93
N GLN A 31 -22.11 -21.11 -6.06
CA GLN A 31 -21.62 -22.31 -6.74
C GLN A 31 -20.18 -22.13 -7.21
N THR A 32 -19.34 -23.13 -6.92
CA THR A 32 -18.04 -23.28 -7.56
C THR A 32 -18.20 -24.19 -8.77
N VAL A 33 -17.73 -23.76 -9.93
CA VAL A 33 -17.84 -24.51 -11.19
C VAL A 33 -16.58 -25.34 -11.39
N ALA A 34 -16.74 -26.59 -11.86
CA ALA A 34 -15.60 -27.45 -12.15
C ALA A 34 -14.63 -26.78 -13.16
N GLY A 35 -13.33 -26.83 -12.84
CA GLY A 35 -12.28 -26.19 -13.63
C GLY A 35 -11.97 -24.74 -13.23
N THR A 36 -12.75 -24.12 -12.35
CA THR A 36 -12.40 -22.81 -11.76
C THR A 36 -11.60 -22.99 -10.47
N THR A 37 -10.92 -21.93 -10.03
CA THR A 37 -10.15 -21.92 -8.79
C THR A 37 -10.77 -20.95 -7.78
N PRO A 38 -11.23 -21.41 -6.60
CA PRO A 38 -11.68 -20.53 -5.54
C PRO A 38 -10.50 -19.88 -4.81
N VAL A 39 -10.61 -18.59 -4.53
CA VAL A 39 -9.71 -17.82 -3.66
C VAL A 39 -10.55 -17.29 -2.50
N ASN A 40 -10.21 -17.72 -1.29
CA ASN A 40 -10.85 -17.31 -0.05
C ASN A 40 -10.05 -16.17 0.58
N LEU A 41 -10.67 -15.01 0.81
CA LEU A 41 -10.01 -13.85 1.40
C LEU A 41 -10.86 -13.16 2.46
N LEU A 42 -10.20 -12.49 3.40
CA LEU A 42 -10.87 -11.53 4.29
C LEU A 42 -10.83 -10.15 3.67
N VAL A 43 -11.94 -9.44 3.72
CA VAL A 43 -12.06 -8.05 3.29
C VAL A 43 -12.37 -7.21 4.51
N ALA A 44 -11.40 -6.43 4.97
CA ALA A 44 -11.58 -5.45 6.03
C ALA A 44 -11.87 -4.08 5.40
N THR A 45 -12.88 -3.35 5.89
CA THR A 45 -13.31 -2.11 5.27
C THR A 45 -13.77 -1.04 6.26
N THR A 46 -13.44 0.21 5.95
CA THR A 46 -13.98 1.42 6.58
C THR A 46 -15.02 2.12 5.71
N ARG A 47 -15.45 1.49 4.62
CA ARG A 47 -16.49 2.00 3.71
C ARG A 47 -17.88 1.93 4.36
N ALA A 48 -18.74 2.87 3.99
CA ALA A 48 -20.14 2.83 4.31
C ALA A 48 -20.81 1.67 3.54
N PRO A 49 -21.69 0.89 4.19
CA PRO A 49 -22.49 -0.09 3.47
C PRO A 49 -23.30 0.56 2.36
N SER A 50 -23.46 -0.16 1.26
CA SER A 50 -24.41 0.20 0.21
C SER A 50 -25.78 -0.36 0.56
N GLU A 51 -26.84 0.35 0.19
CA GLU A 51 -28.20 -0.19 0.19
C GLU A 51 -28.37 -1.30 -0.88
N ASN A 52 -27.49 -1.33 -1.88
CA ASN A 52 -27.45 -2.38 -2.88
C ASN A 52 -26.57 -3.55 -2.42
N ALA A 53 -27.22 -4.66 -2.07
CA ALA A 53 -26.55 -5.90 -1.67
C ALA A 53 -25.59 -6.47 -2.73
N ALA A 54 -25.73 -6.08 -4.00
CA ALA A 54 -24.83 -6.48 -5.08
C ALA A 54 -23.53 -5.64 -5.17
N VAL A 55 -23.42 -4.58 -4.35
CA VAL A 55 -22.25 -3.70 -4.23
C VAL A 55 -21.57 -3.85 -2.87
N LEU A 56 -22.35 -4.20 -1.83
CA LEU A 56 -21.93 -4.35 -0.42
C LEU A 56 -21.50 -3.04 0.25
N PHE A 57 -20.50 -2.35 -0.32
CA PHE A 57 -19.92 -1.14 0.24
C PHE A 57 -19.69 -0.06 -0.83
N GLY A 58 -20.04 1.17 -0.49
CA GLY A 58 -19.91 2.32 -1.38
C GLY A 58 -18.54 2.99 -1.33
N GLY A 59 -18.47 4.19 -1.92
CA GLY A 59 -17.30 5.07 -1.82
C GLY A 59 -17.27 5.98 -0.60
N GLU A 60 -18.34 5.97 0.20
CA GLU A 60 -18.47 6.86 1.36
C GLU A 60 -17.83 6.29 2.63
N ARG A 61 -17.49 7.16 3.57
CA ARG A 61 -16.93 6.79 4.88
C ARG A 61 -18.00 6.12 5.75
N GLY A 62 -17.73 4.90 6.20
CA GLY A 62 -18.55 4.16 7.15
C GLY A 62 -18.03 4.34 8.57
N THR A 63 -18.77 3.82 9.55
CA THR A 63 -18.35 3.80 10.96
C THR A 63 -17.69 2.48 11.33
N GLY A 64 -16.50 2.56 11.91
CA GLY A 64 -15.74 1.41 12.40
C GLY A 64 -15.13 0.53 11.30
N LEU A 65 -14.48 -0.55 11.74
CA LEU A 65 -13.90 -1.57 10.87
C LEU A 65 -14.89 -2.73 10.70
N LYS A 66 -15.30 -3.00 9.47
CA LYS A 66 -16.15 -4.14 9.09
C LYS A 66 -15.33 -5.19 8.38
N VAL A 67 -15.68 -6.46 8.55
CA VAL A 67 -14.94 -7.58 7.96
C VAL A 67 -15.92 -8.55 7.33
N ASP A 68 -15.65 -8.94 6.08
CA ASP A 68 -16.32 -10.05 5.40
C ASP A 68 -15.30 -11.12 5.03
N ALA A 69 -15.71 -12.39 5.05
CA ALA A 69 -15.06 -13.44 4.30
C ALA A 69 -15.68 -13.52 2.91
N VAL A 70 -14.86 -13.44 1.87
CA VAL A 70 -15.29 -13.46 0.48
C VAL A 70 -14.58 -14.58 -0.26
N THR A 71 -15.35 -15.39 -1.00
CA THR A 71 -14.81 -16.38 -1.93
C THR A 71 -15.00 -15.90 -3.35
N VAL A 72 -13.90 -15.73 -4.08
CA VAL A 72 -13.89 -15.36 -5.50
C VAL A 72 -13.50 -16.60 -6.32
N SER A 73 -14.26 -16.93 -7.35
CA SER A 73 -13.90 -17.96 -8.32
C SER A 73 -13.19 -17.34 -9.51
N ILE A 74 -12.04 -17.91 -9.86
CA ILE A 74 -11.18 -17.48 -10.97
C ILE A 74 -11.33 -18.47 -12.13
N PRO A 75 -11.53 -17.98 -13.37
CA PRO A 75 -11.71 -18.84 -14.53
C PRO A 75 -10.46 -19.70 -14.83
N PRO A 76 -10.59 -20.79 -15.62
CA PRO A 76 -9.45 -21.62 -15.99
C PRO A 76 -8.38 -20.83 -16.76
N ASN A 77 -7.11 -21.21 -16.61
CA ASN A 77 -5.97 -20.57 -17.29
C ASN A 77 -6.15 -20.45 -18.82
N ALA A 78 -6.80 -21.43 -19.45
CA ALA A 78 -7.07 -21.43 -20.89
C ALA A 78 -8.01 -20.29 -21.35
N ASN A 79 -8.79 -19.70 -20.44
CA ASN A 79 -9.81 -18.69 -20.73
C ASN A 79 -9.48 -17.31 -20.14
N ARG A 80 -8.29 -17.15 -19.56
CA ARG A 80 -7.88 -15.89 -18.91
C ARG A 80 -6.50 -15.43 -19.35
N LYS A 81 -6.23 -14.16 -19.09
CA LYS A 81 -4.89 -13.58 -19.21
C LYS A 81 -4.36 -13.29 -17.81
N VAL A 82 -3.21 -13.87 -17.48
CA VAL A 82 -2.48 -13.61 -16.23
C VAL A 82 -2.23 -12.10 -16.08
N GLY A 83 -2.41 -11.58 -14.87
CA GLY A 83 -2.26 -10.15 -14.58
C GLY A 83 -3.53 -9.33 -14.84
N GLN A 84 -4.58 -9.90 -15.43
CA GLN A 84 -5.83 -9.21 -15.71
C GLN A 84 -7.00 -9.80 -14.93
N VAL A 85 -7.86 -8.92 -14.42
CA VAL A 85 -9.18 -9.31 -13.90
C VAL A 85 -10.14 -9.41 -15.08
N GLN A 86 -10.69 -10.60 -15.34
CA GLN A 86 -11.72 -10.79 -16.37
C GLN A 86 -13.09 -10.38 -15.82
N TRP A 87 -13.50 -9.15 -16.13
CA TRP A 87 -14.77 -8.60 -15.70
C TRP A 87 -15.95 -9.11 -16.56
N PRO A 88 -17.10 -9.44 -15.95
CA PRO A 88 -18.28 -9.83 -16.70
C PRO A 88 -18.82 -8.66 -17.52
N LYS A 89 -19.05 -8.91 -18.81
CA LYS A 89 -19.70 -7.94 -19.72
C LYS A 89 -21.21 -7.86 -19.51
N LYS A 90 -21.80 -8.89 -18.92
CA LYS A 90 -23.23 -9.02 -18.62
C LYS A 90 -23.39 -9.85 -17.34
N LEU A 91 -24.37 -9.50 -16.52
CA LEU A 91 -24.79 -10.30 -15.37
C LEU A 91 -25.95 -11.25 -15.72
N PRO A 92 -26.04 -12.45 -15.12
CA PRO A 92 -25.06 -13.04 -14.19
C PRO A 92 -23.74 -13.40 -14.91
N PRO A 93 -22.61 -13.40 -14.19
CA PRO A 93 -21.29 -13.65 -14.78
C PRO A 93 -21.12 -15.12 -15.17
N ASN A 94 -20.20 -15.42 -16.10
CA ASN A 94 -19.86 -16.79 -16.47
C ASN A 94 -18.57 -17.23 -15.75
N PRO A 95 -18.61 -18.16 -14.78
CA PRO A 95 -17.42 -18.57 -14.02
C PRO A 95 -16.28 -19.16 -14.84
N LEU A 96 -16.55 -19.66 -16.05
CA LEU A 96 -15.53 -20.19 -16.95
C LEU A 96 -14.82 -19.10 -17.77
N LYS A 97 -15.29 -17.84 -17.72
CA LYS A 97 -14.75 -16.71 -18.48
C LYS A 97 -14.46 -15.47 -17.64
N ASP A 98 -15.22 -15.28 -16.57
CA ASP A 98 -15.22 -14.09 -15.73
C ASP A 98 -14.86 -14.46 -14.30
N PHE A 99 -14.31 -13.51 -13.55
CA PHE A 99 -14.23 -13.59 -12.11
C PHE A 99 -15.64 -13.52 -11.52
N THR A 100 -15.93 -14.36 -10.53
CA THR A 100 -17.26 -14.39 -9.91
C THR A 100 -17.17 -14.44 -8.39
N THR A 101 -18.14 -13.81 -7.73
CA THR A 101 -18.29 -13.91 -6.29
C THR A 101 -19.07 -15.20 -5.99
N VAL A 102 -18.46 -16.13 -5.26
CA VAL A 102 -19.09 -17.39 -4.86
C VAL A 102 -19.85 -17.21 -3.56
N ALA A 103 -19.21 -16.62 -2.55
CA ALA A 103 -19.75 -16.42 -1.21
C ALA A 103 -19.29 -15.08 -0.62
N VAL A 104 -20.14 -14.50 0.23
CA VAL A 104 -19.87 -13.31 1.05
C VAL A 104 -20.47 -13.57 2.43
N GLU A 105 -19.63 -13.61 3.44
CA GLU A 105 -20.01 -13.97 4.81
C GLU A 105 -19.53 -12.89 5.80
N PRO A 106 -20.43 -12.13 6.43
CA PRO A 106 -20.04 -11.14 7.42
C PRO A 106 -19.37 -11.78 8.64
N ILE A 107 -18.20 -11.28 9.02
CA ILE A 107 -17.44 -11.68 10.21
C ILE A 107 -17.75 -10.68 11.33
N ARG A 108 -18.43 -11.14 12.38
CA ARG A 108 -19.04 -10.27 13.40
C ARG A 108 -18.16 -10.05 14.63
N SER A 109 -17.08 -10.81 14.78
CA SER A 109 -16.19 -10.72 15.94
C SER A 109 -14.75 -11.09 15.59
N GLU A 110 -13.80 -10.63 16.42
CA GLU A 110 -12.41 -11.05 16.29
C GLU A 110 -12.23 -12.57 16.47
N ALA A 111 -13.07 -13.21 17.29
CA ALA A 111 -13.02 -14.66 17.47
C ALA A 111 -13.39 -15.39 16.17
N GLU A 112 -14.39 -14.91 15.44
CA GLU A 112 -14.74 -15.41 14.11
C GLU A 112 -13.59 -15.16 13.11
N THR A 113 -12.96 -13.98 13.15
CA THR A 113 -11.78 -13.69 12.31
C THR A 113 -10.65 -14.69 12.57
N ARG A 114 -10.27 -14.92 13.84
CA ARG A 114 -9.23 -15.89 14.21
C ARG A 114 -9.60 -17.32 13.82
N SER A 115 -10.87 -17.69 13.99
CA SER A 115 -11.38 -19.00 13.60
C SER A 115 -11.29 -19.20 12.08
N TRP A 116 -11.65 -18.18 11.31
CA TRP A 116 -11.53 -18.21 9.85
C TRP A 116 -10.08 -18.31 9.41
N ILE A 117 -9.17 -17.51 9.99
CA ILE A 117 -7.74 -17.56 9.70
C ILE A 117 -7.20 -18.96 10.03
N GLY A 118 -7.51 -19.50 11.21
CA GLY A 118 -7.08 -20.85 11.62
C GLY A 118 -7.50 -21.98 10.68
N ARG A 119 -8.61 -21.82 9.93
CA ARG A 119 -9.05 -22.79 8.91
C ARG A 119 -8.30 -22.66 7.57
N HIS A 120 -7.76 -21.49 7.25
CA HIS A 120 -7.14 -21.19 5.96
C HIS A 120 -5.62 -21.03 6.03
N ILE A 121 -5.08 -20.88 7.24
CA ILE A 121 -3.66 -20.68 7.47
C ILE A 121 -2.86 -21.91 7.06
N GLN A 122 -1.84 -21.69 6.23
CA GLN A 122 -0.95 -22.74 5.75
C GLN A 122 0.18 -23.02 6.76
N LYS A 123 1.00 -24.04 6.49
CA LYS A 123 2.10 -24.47 7.37
C LYS A 123 3.07 -23.33 7.73
N ASP A 124 3.35 -22.45 6.77
CA ASP A 124 4.27 -21.32 6.95
C ASP A 124 3.65 -20.15 7.72
N ARG A 125 2.34 -20.21 8.01
CA ARG A 125 1.62 -19.25 8.86
C ARG A 125 1.72 -17.80 8.40
N ARG A 126 1.75 -17.59 7.08
CA ARG A 126 1.89 -16.28 6.45
C ARG A 126 0.53 -15.65 6.12
N VAL A 127 0.44 -14.35 6.33
CA VAL A 127 -0.67 -13.49 5.89
C VAL A 127 -0.14 -12.45 4.92
N LEU A 128 -0.86 -12.24 3.82
CA LEU A 128 -0.63 -11.13 2.90
C LEU A 128 -1.77 -10.13 3.05
N VAL A 129 -1.41 -8.91 3.46
CA VAL A 129 -2.34 -7.77 3.53
C VAL A 129 -2.19 -6.93 2.27
N PHE A 130 -3.28 -6.63 1.57
CA PHE A 130 -3.27 -5.71 0.43
C PHE A 130 -4.06 -4.43 0.71
N VAL A 131 -3.50 -3.27 0.35
CA VAL A 131 -4.13 -1.95 0.46
C VAL A 131 -4.23 -1.31 -0.93
N HIS A 132 -5.45 -1.09 -1.41
CA HIS A 132 -5.68 -0.56 -2.75
C HIS A 132 -5.31 0.92 -2.91
N GLY A 133 -5.19 1.37 -4.17
CA GLY A 133 -4.90 2.75 -4.55
C GLY A 133 -6.13 3.64 -4.75
N PHE A 134 -5.89 4.80 -5.36
CA PHE A 134 -6.92 5.80 -5.71
C PHE A 134 -7.89 5.28 -6.78
N ASN A 135 -9.13 5.81 -6.78
CA ASN A 135 -10.12 5.56 -7.83
C ASN A 135 -10.58 4.08 -7.93
N ASN A 136 -10.73 3.44 -6.78
CA ASN A 136 -11.11 2.03 -6.65
C ASN A 136 -12.46 1.86 -5.96
N ARG A 137 -13.32 1.00 -6.51
CA ARG A 137 -14.50 0.46 -5.82
C ARG A 137 -14.10 -0.69 -4.91
N TYR A 138 -15.04 -1.11 -4.06
CA TYR A 138 -14.86 -2.25 -3.16
C TYR A 138 -14.56 -3.53 -3.97
N GLU A 139 -15.41 -3.85 -4.93
CA GLU A 139 -15.31 -5.04 -5.78
C GLU A 139 -14.03 -5.08 -6.62
N GLU A 140 -13.56 -3.93 -7.09
CA GLU A 140 -12.31 -3.82 -7.85
C GLU A 140 -11.11 -4.20 -7.00
N SER A 141 -11.12 -3.82 -5.72
CA SER A 141 -10.06 -4.13 -4.77
C SER A 141 -10.06 -5.63 -4.42
N VAL A 142 -11.25 -6.20 -4.19
CA VAL A 142 -11.44 -7.63 -3.91
C VAL A 142 -10.97 -8.48 -5.08
N TYR A 143 -11.44 -8.20 -6.30
CA TYR A 143 -11.10 -9.01 -7.48
C TYR A 143 -9.64 -8.86 -7.90
N ARG A 144 -9.09 -7.63 -7.81
CA ARG A 144 -7.66 -7.42 -8.08
C ARG A 144 -6.80 -8.20 -7.11
N PHE A 145 -7.14 -8.22 -5.83
CA PHE A 145 -6.33 -8.96 -4.87
C PHE A 145 -6.47 -10.48 -5.02
N ALA A 146 -7.68 -10.98 -5.31
CA ALA A 146 -7.87 -12.39 -5.66
C ALA A 146 -7.03 -12.79 -6.89
N GLN A 147 -6.96 -11.92 -7.90
CA GLN A 147 -6.10 -12.11 -9.07
C GLN A 147 -4.62 -12.17 -8.68
N ILE A 148 -4.11 -11.22 -7.89
CA ILE A 148 -2.71 -11.19 -7.45
C ILE A 148 -2.34 -12.50 -6.74
N VAL A 149 -3.15 -12.92 -5.76
CA VAL A 149 -2.89 -14.12 -4.93
C VAL A 149 -2.89 -15.40 -5.78
N HIS A 150 -3.82 -15.50 -6.72
CA HIS A 150 -3.90 -16.67 -7.61
C HIS A 150 -2.75 -16.70 -8.61
N ASP A 151 -2.42 -15.56 -9.21
CA ASP A 151 -1.40 -15.48 -10.25
C ASP A 151 0.02 -15.56 -9.69
N SER A 152 0.22 -15.15 -8.43
CA SER A 152 1.51 -15.26 -7.74
C SER A 152 1.78 -16.67 -7.23
N GLY A 153 0.76 -17.54 -7.15
CA GLY A 153 0.88 -18.88 -6.57
C GLY A 153 1.23 -18.88 -5.08
N THR A 154 0.96 -17.79 -4.37
CA THR A 154 1.40 -17.64 -2.97
C THR A 154 0.58 -18.43 -1.99
N ASP A 155 1.25 -19.27 -1.20
CA ASP A 155 0.67 -19.94 -0.04
C ASP A 155 0.62 -19.00 1.18
N VAL A 156 -0.41 -18.16 1.19
CA VAL A 156 -0.70 -17.16 2.24
C VAL A 156 -2.19 -17.11 2.52
N VAL A 157 -2.55 -16.58 3.70
CA VAL A 157 -3.92 -16.11 3.94
C VAL A 157 -4.06 -14.69 3.39
N PRO A 158 -4.94 -14.45 2.40
CA PRO A 158 -5.13 -13.13 1.82
C PRO A 158 -6.12 -12.30 2.65
N VAL A 159 -5.68 -11.09 3.03
CA VAL A 159 -6.50 -10.06 3.66
C VAL A 159 -6.41 -8.79 2.82
N VAL A 160 -7.53 -8.23 2.35
CA VAL A 160 -7.55 -6.92 1.69
C VAL A 160 -8.16 -5.88 2.61
N PHE A 161 -7.49 -4.74 2.76
CA PHE A 161 -8.03 -3.56 3.42
C PHE A 161 -8.55 -2.58 2.38
N THR A 162 -9.82 -2.23 2.47
CA THR A 162 -10.48 -1.30 1.57
C THR A 162 -10.91 -0.03 2.29
N TRP A 163 -10.44 1.12 1.80
CA TRP A 163 -10.74 2.45 2.35
C TRP A 163 -11.70 3.22 1.43
N PRO A 164 -12.42 4.25 1.90
CA PRO A 164 -13.45 4.94 1.12
C PRO A 164 -12.87 5.68 -0.08
N SER A 165 -13.13 5.17 -1.27
CA SER A 165 -12.82 5.82 -2.54
C SER A 165 -14.08 5.93 -3.38
N ARG A 166 -14.33 7.14 -3.89
CA ARG A 166 -15.48 7.43 -4.77
C ARG A 166 -15.34 6.88 -6.18
N ALA A 167 -14.21 6.23 -6.50
CA ALA A 167 -13.99 5.66 -7.81
C ALA A 167 -14.16 6.70 -8.94
N SER A 168 -13.63 7.91 -8.70
CA SER A 168 -13.72 9.06 -9.58
C SER A 168 -12.40 9.81 -9.59
N ILE A 169 -11.90 10.12 -10.78
CA ILE A 169 -10.67 10.91 -10.96
C ILE A 169 -10.79 12.34 -10.42
N PHE A 170 -12.02 12.84 -10.24
CA PHE A 170 -12.29 14.19 -9.75
C PHE A 170 -12.36 14.27 -8.22
N ASP A 171 -12.43 13.12 -7.53
CA ASP A 171 -12.57 13.03 -6.08
C ASP A 171 -11.22 12.80 -5.37
N TYR A 172 -10.10 13.18 -5.99
CA TYR A 172 -8.75 12.98 -5.45
C TYR A 172 -8.58 13.49 -4.01
N ASN A 173 -9.05 14.71 -3.72
CA ASN A 173 -8.95 15.27 -2.36
C ASN A 173 -9.81 14.49 -1.36
N TYR A 174 -11.02 14.07 -1.76
CA TYR A 174 -11.87 13.26 -0.90
C TYR A 174 -11.19 11.93 -0.56
N ASP A 175 -10.69 11.23 -1.59
CA ASP A 175 -10.00 9.95 -1.45
C ASP A 175 -8.76 10.10 -0.56
N LYS A 176 -7.97 11.15 -0.75
CA LYS A 176 -6.81 11.45 0.11
C LYS A 176 -7.21 11.64 1.57
N GLU A 177 -8.23 12.45 1.87
CA GLU A 177 -8.72 12.61 3.24
C GLU A 177 -9.33 11.31 3.79
N SER A 178 -9.90 10.47 2.92
CA SER A 178 -10.45 9.16 3.30
C SER A 178 -9.37 8.11 3.59
N THR A 179 -8.17 8.24 3.02
CA THR A 179 -7.01 7.47 3.49
C THR A 179 -6.67 7.84 4.92
N ASN A 180 -6.52 9.13 5.24
CA ASN A 180 -6.25 9.59 6.61
C ASN A 180 -7.35 9.13 7.58
N TYR A 181 -8.62 9.20 7.17
CA TYR A 181 -9.77 8.69 7.94
C TYR A 181 -9.62 7.20 8.30
N SER A 182 -9.01 6.41 7.42
CA SER A 182 -8.92 4.95 7.55
C SER A 182 -7.65 4.47 8.26
N ARG A 183 -6.73 5.38 8.60
CA ARG A 183 -5.42 5.08 9.21
C ARG A 183 -5.54 4.24 10.47
N ASP A 184 -6.36 4.69 11.41
CA ASP A 184 -6.49 4.05 12.72
C ASP A 184 -7.07 2.63 12.58
N ALA A 185 -8.00 2.44 11.65
CA ALA A 185 -8.59 1.13 11.38
C ALA A 185 -7.60 0.17 10.70
N LEU A 186 -6.70 0.67 9.83
CA LEU A 186 -5.62 -0.15 9.26
C LEU A 186 -4.60 -0.54 10.34
N GLU A 187 -4.18 0.39 11.19
CA GLU A 187 -3.30 0.09 12.34
C GLU A 187 -3.94 -0.96 13.26
N GLU A 188 -5.23 -0.79 13.58
CA GLU A 188 -5.99 -1.71 14.39
C GLU A 188 -6.02 -3.12 13.77
N MET A 189 -6.34 -3.22 12.47
CA MET A 189 -6.33 -4.50 11.76
C MET A 189 -4.96 -5.18 11.80
N LEU A 190 -3.89 -4.44 11.48
CA LEU A 190 -2.52 -4.96 11.50
C LEU A 190 -2.12 -5.42 12.90
N THR A 191 -2.50 -4.67 13.93
CA THR A 191 -2.27 -5.03 15.34
C THR A 191 -3.00 -6.33 15.71
N ARG A 192 -4.25 -6.49 15.28
CA ARG A 192 -5.03 -7.71 15.53
C ARG A 192 -4.41 -8.93 14.84
N LEU A 193 -3.98 -8.79 13.58
CA LEU A 193 -3.28 -9.85 12.84
C LEU A 193 -1.96 -10.23 13.52
N ALA A 194 -1.16 -9.25 13.93
CA ALA A 194 0.11 -9.50 14.60
C ALA A 194 -0.07 -10.21 15.96
N LYS A 195 -1.15 -9.89 16.71
CA LYS A 195 -1.47 -10.54 17.99
C LYS A 195 -2.01 -11.96 17.85
N ASP A 196 -2.51 -12.36 16.68
CA ASP A 196 -3.02 -13.71 16.46
C ASP A 196 -1.88 -14.73 16.54
N ARG A 197 -2.01 -15.70 17.44
CA ARG A 197 -1.01 -16.75 17.66
C ARG A 197 -0.97 -17.79 16.55
N SER A 198 -1.94 -17.84 15.64
CA SER A 198 -1.92 -18.68 14.44
C SER A 198 -1.07 -18.06 13.32
N ILE A 199 -0.81 -16.75 13.35
CA ILE A 199 -0.01 -16.04 12.37
C ILE A 199 1.45 -16.00 12.81
N GLY A 200 2.36 -16.39 11.92
CA GLY A 200 3.81 -16.30 12.09
C GLY A 200 4.37 -15.02 11.48
N GLU A 201 3.85 -14.62 10.32
CA GLU A 201 4.35 -13.47 9.56
C GLU A 201 3.21 -12.73 8.84
N VAL A 202 3.32 -11.41 8.77
CA VAL A 202 2.45 -10.51 8.02
C VAL A 202 3.30 -9.74 7.00
N THR A 203 2.95 -9.90 5.72
CA THR A 203 3.47 -9.05 4.64
C THR A 203 2.41 -8.01 4.28
N VAL A 204 2.79 -6.73 4.21
CA VAL A 204 1.90 -5.64 3.79
C VAL A 204 2.27 -5.20 2.38
N MET A 205 1.34 -5.32 1.45
CA MET A 205 1.46 -4.83 0.09
C MET A 205 0.48 -3.67 -0.13
N ALA A 206 0.97 -2.54 -0.63
CA ALA A 206 0.13 -1.37 -0.87
C ALA A 206 0.41 -0.78 -2.26
N HIS A 207 -0.61 -0.22 -2.90
CA HIS A 207 -0.50 0.36 -4.24
C HIS A 207 -0.88 1.84 -4.26
N SER A 208 -0.10 2.66 -5.01
CA SER A 208 -0.44 4.06 -5.29
C SER A 208 -0.72 4.85 -4.01
N MET A 209 -1.85 5.58 -3.94
CA MET A 209 -2.27 6.30 -2.74
C MET A 209 -2.43 5.39 -1.49
N GLY A 210 -2.66 4.08 -1.66
CA GLY A 210 -2.67 3.13 -0.55
C GLY A 210 -1.33 3.00 0.16
N THR A 211 -0.21 3.32 -0.50
CA THR A 211 1.12 3.30 0.14
C THR A 211 1.24 4.37 1.21
N TRP A 212 0.61 5.54 1.00
CA TRP A 212 0.51 6.59 2.02
C TRP A 212 -0.17 6.06 3.28
N LEU A 213 -1.33 5.45 3.09
CA LEU A 213 -2.09 4.89 4.19
C LEU A 213 -1.30 3.81 4.96
N ALA A 214 -0.64 2.90 4.23
CA ALA A 214 0.13 1.82 4.83
C ALA A 214 1.31 2.35 5.66
N VAL A 215 2.12 3.24 5.10
CA VAL A 215 3.29 3.81 5.81
C VAL A 215 2.85 4.63 7.02
N GLU A 216 1.78 5.41 6.89
CA GLU A 216 1.28 6.22 7.99
C GLU A 216 0.68 5.36 9.13
N ALA A 217 -0.01 4.25 8.82
CA ALA A 217 -0.48 3.30 9.83
C ALA A 217 0.68 2.60 10.56
N LEU A 218 1.74 2.20 9.84
CA LEU A 218 2.95 1.62 10.44
C LEU A 218 3.70 2.63 11.31
N ARG A 219 3.80 3.88 10.86
CA ARG A 219 4.36 4.98 11.65
C ARG A 219 3.54 5.19 12.92
N GLN A 220 2.22 5.21 12.85
CA GLN A 220 1.36 5.36 14.02
C GLN A 220 1.58 4.22 15.02
N MET A 221 1.65 2.98 14.53
CA MET A 221 2.00 1.81 15.33
C MET A 221 3.35 1.97 16.04
N ALA A 222 4.37 2.45 15.31
CA ALA A 222 5.70 2.67 15.85
C ALA A 222 5.73 3.77 16.91
N ILE A 223 5.00 4.87 16.71
CA ILE A 223 4.88 5.94 17.70
C ILE A 223 4.18 5.44 18.97
N ARG A 224 3.10 4.66 18.82
CA ARG A 224 2.33 4.14 19.95
C ARG A 224 3.10 3.09 20.75
N ASN A 225 3.86 2.22 20.08
CA ASN A 225 4.46 1.03 20.67
C ASN A 225 6.00 1.07 20.75
N GLY A 226 6.63 2.14 20.30
CA GLY A 226 8.09 2.30 20.18
C GLY A 226 8.72 1.56 18.99
N ARG A 227 7.95 0.77 18.25
CA ARG A 227 8.37 0.00 17.06
C ARG A 227 7.16 -0.54 16.29
N VAL A 228 7.37 -0.90 15.03
CA VAL A 228 6.44 -1.77 14.30
C VAL A 228 6.48 -3.19 14.91
N ASP A 229 5.34 -3.89 14.93
CA ASP A 229 5.30 -5.27 15.42
C ASP A 229 6.22 -6.18 14.57
N PRO A 230 7.12 -6.98 15.18
CA PRO A 230 8.11 -7.77 14.44
C PRO A 230 7.51 -8.88 13.57
N LYS A 231 6.22 -9.24 13.72
CA LYS A 231 5.57 -10.11 12.74
C LYS A 231 5.32 -9.43 11.41
N ILE A 232 5.27 -8.10 11.37
CA ILE A 232 5.19 -7.32 10.13
C ILE A 232 6.61 -7.23 9.57
N GLY A 233 7.05 -8.30 8.91
CA GLY A 233 8.42 -8.45 8.46
C GLY A 233 8.72 -7.78 7.13
N ASN A 234 7.72 -7.71 6.24
CA ASN A 234 7.88 -7.26 4.85
C ASN A 234 6.81 -6.23 4.47
N VAL A 235 7.24 -5.15 3.83
CA VAL A 235 6.38 -4.08 3.31
C VAL A 235 6.73 -3.82 1.85
N ILE A 236 5.76 -4.02 0.98
CA ILE A 236 5.88 -3.87 -0.47
C ILE A 236 5.06 -2.65 -0.90
N LEU A 237 5.71 -1.62 -1.44
CA LEU A 237 5.05 -0.43 -1.95
C LEU A 237 5.12 -0.41 -3.48
N ALA A 238 3.98 -0.58 -4.13
CA ALA A 238 3.87 -0.57 -5.58
C ALA A 238 3.44 0.80 -6.11
N ALA A 239 4.24 1.38 -7.02
CA ALA A 239 4.03 2.71 -7.59
C ALA A 239 3.64 3.76 -6.52
N PRO A 240 4.44 3.92 -5.44
CA PRO A 240 4.03 4.70 -4.28
C PRO A 240 3.74 6.17 -4.63
N ASP A 241 2.50 6.59 -4.35
CA ASP A 241 2.10 8.00 -4.44
C ASP A 241 2.44 8.72 -3.13
N LEU A 242 3.73 8.71 -2.79
CA LEU A 242 4.29 9.33 -1.59
C LEU A 242 5.30 10.40 -1.98
N ASP A 243 5.31 11.49 -1.26
CA ASP A 243 6.40 12.46 -1.30
C ASP A 243 7.67 11.82 -0.68
N VAL A 244 8.82 12.00 -1.31
CA VAL A 244 10.09 11.40 -0.86
C VAL A 244 10.55 11.95 0.49
N ASP A 245 10.40 13.27 0.73
CA ASP A 245 10.76 13.90 1.99
C ASP A 245 9.84 13.40 3.12
N VAL A 246 8.54 13.26 2.81
CA VAL A 246 7.58 12.70 3.77
C VAL A 246 7.89 11.25 4.07
N PHE A 247 8.20 10.44 3.06
CA PHE A 247 8.60 9.05 3.24
C PHE A 247 9.83 8.94 4.15
N SER A 248 10.87 9.73 3.88
CA SER A 248 12.10 9.74 4.70
C SER A 248 11.79 10.00 6.18
N ARG A 249 10.92 10.99 6.48
CA ARG A 249 10.48 11.31 7.84
C ARG A 249 9.65 10.20 8.47
N GLN A 250 8.75 9.58 7.71
CA GLN A 250 7.91 8.51 8.20
C GLN A 250 8.73 7.23 8.47
N PHE A 251 9.64 6.89 7.55
CA PHE A 251 10.53 5.75 7.67
C PHE A 251 11.44 5.85 8.90
N ALA A 252 12.03 7.03 9.14
CA ALA A 252 12.81 7.28 10.36
C ALA A 252 11.99 7.09 11.66
N SER A 253 10.67 7.32 11.60
CA SER A 253 9.76 7.14 12.75
C SER A 253 9.41 5.66 13.01
N LEU A 254 9.78 4.73 12.13
CA LEU A 254 9.51 3.28 12.32
C LEU A 254 10.40 2.62 13.38
N GLY A 255 11.45 3.33 13.83
CA GLY A 255 12.40 2.87 14.84
C GLY A 255 13.66 2.25 14.24
N LYS A 256 14.51 1.68 15.10
CA LYS A 256 15.85 1.17 14.72
C LYS A 256 15.83 -0.10 13.87
N THR A 257 14.74 -0.86 13.95
CA THR A 257 14.57 -2.13 13.24
C THR A 257 13.25 -2.08 12.45
N PRO A 258 13.19 -1.27 11.38
CA PRO A 258 12.00 -1.21 10.55
C PRO A 258 11.77 -2.56 9.83
N PRO A 259 10.55 -2.84 9.36
CA PRO A 259 10.28 -3.92 8.42
C PRO A 259 11.17 -3.80 7.17
N LYS A 260 11.32 -4.88 6.41
CA LYS A 260 12.01 -4.84 5.11
C LYS A 260 11.10 -4.17 4.08
N PHE A 261 11.54 -3.06 3.50
CA PHE A 261 10.80 -2.36 2.45
C PHE A 261 11.28 -2.77 1.06
N THR A 262 10.32 -3.06 0.17
CA THR A 262 10.54 -3.22 -1.28
C THR A 262 9.68 -2.21 -2.03
N LEU A 263 10.29 -1.38 -2.87
CA LEU A 263 9.60 -0.39 -3.69
C LEU A 263 9.57 -0.86 -5.15
N PHE A 264 8.39 -0.90 -5.76
CA PHE A 264 8.27 -0.98 -7.22
C PHE A 264 8.09 0.42 -7.79
N VAL A 265 9.07 0.88 -8.56
CA VAL A 265 9.11 2.23 -9.14
C VAL A 265 9.04 2.16 -10.66
N SER A 266 8.55 3.22 -11.30
CA SER A 266 8.53 3.37 -12.75
C SER A 266 8.58 4.85 -13.09
N GLN A 267 9.64 5.29 -13.75
CA GLN A 267 9.84 6.70 -14.12
C GLN A 267 8.81 7.18 -15.16
N ASP A 268 8.33 6.26 -15.99
CA ASP A 268 7.34 6.49 -17.04
C ASP A 268 5.87 6.34 -16.55
N ASP A 269 5.64 6.31 -15.23
CA ASP A 269 4.30 6.25 -14.63
C ASP A 269 3.53 7.56 -14.87
N ARG A 270 2.46 7.46 -15.67
CA ARG A 270 1.66 8.63 -16.07
C ARG A 270 0.65 9.04 -15.00
N ALA A 271 0.21 8.12 -14.15
CA ALA A 271 -0.71 8.43 -13.07
C ALA A 271 0.01 9.23 -11.97
N LEU A 272 1.21 8.80 -11.59
CA LEU A 272 2.04 9.54 -10.65
C LEU A 272 2.47 10.90 -11.20
N SER A 273 2.72 11.00 -12.51
CA SER A 273 2.97 12.30 -13.17
C SER A 273 1.80 13.29 -12.99
N LEU A 274 0.55 12.81 -13.01
CA LEU A 274 -0.63 13.63 -12.72
C LEU A 274 -0.69 13.99 -11.23
N SER A 275 -0.45 13.03 -10.33
CA SER A 275 -0.44 13.27 -8.88
C SER A 275 0.62 14.31 -8.46
N ARG A 276 1.82 14.21 -9.03
CA ARG A 276 2.90 15.20 -8.89
C ARG A 276 2.43 16.59 -9.27
N ARG A 277 1.76 16.75 -10.42
CA ARG A 277 1.22 18.06 -10.85
C ARG A 277 0.17 18.61 -9.88
N ILE A 278 -0.74 17.77 -9.41
CA ILE A 278 -1.77 18.16 -8.44
C ILE A 278 -1.14 18.56 -7.10
N SER A 279 -0.02 17.94 -6.72
CA SER A 279 0.63 18.15 -5.42
C SER A 279 1.76 19.18 -5.45
N GLY A 280 1.73 20.12 -6.39
CA GLY A 280 2.69 21.23 -6.42
C GLY A 280 4.05 20.88 -7.04
N ASN A 281 4.09 19.88 -7.94
CA ASN A 281 5.26 19.43 -8.68
C ASN A 281 6.38 18.80 -7.83
N VAL A 282 6.01 18.17 -6.72
CA VAL A 282 6.95 17.44 -5.85
C VAL A 282 7.12 15.99 -6.33
N ASP A 283 8.36 15.51 -6.31
CA ASP A 283 8.69 14.16 -6.78
C ASP A 283 7.98 13.09 -5.94
N ARG A 284 7.48 12.07 -6.65
CA ARG A 284 6.85 10.90 -6.04
C ARG A 284 7.85 9.79 -5.90
N LEU A 285 7.81 9.11 -4.75
CA LEU A 285 8.64 7.95 -4.45
C LEU A 285 8.54 6.88 -5.55
N GLY A 286 7.37 6.71 -6.17
CA GLY A 286 7.18 5.76 -7.26
C GLY A 286 7.79 6.15 -8.61
N GLN A 287 8.29 7.38 -8.76
CA GLN A 287 8.90 7.89 -10.00
C GLN A 287 10.38 8.24 -9.87
N ILE A 288 11.01 7.94 -8.74
CA ILE A 288 12.44 8.21 -8.55
C ILE A 288 13.27 7.38 -9.52
N ASP A 289 14.46 7.88 -9.85
CA ASP A 289 15.53 7.07 -10.41
C ASP A 289 16.35 6.46 -9.27
N PRO A 290 16.28 5.14 -9.01
CA PRO A 290 17.05 4.53 -7.93
C PRO A 290 18.55 4.45 -8.22
N SER A 291 18.98 4.72 -9.46
CA SER A 291 20.40 4.63 -9.87
C SER A 291 21.19 5.93 -9.67
N VAL A 292 20.51 7.06 -9.39
CA VAL A 292 21.13 8.37 -9.24
C VAL A 292 21.22 8.82 -7.79
N GLU A 293 22.22 9.64 -7.49
CA GLU A 293 22.32 10.30 -6.19
C GLU A 293 21.31 11.44 -6.05
N PRO A 294 20.78 11.69 -4.83
CA PRO A 294 21.11 11.01 -3.58
C PRO A 294 20.32 9.71 -3.37
N TYR A 295 19.33 9.40 -4.20
CA TYR A 295 18.40 8.29 -3.94
C TYR A 295 19.10 6.95 -3.78
N ARG A 296 20.10 6.65 -4.60
CA ARG A 296 20.90 5.43 -4.51
C ARG A 296 21.46 5.21 -3.11
N SER A 297 22.35 6.08 -2.66
CA SER A 297 23.05 5.91 -1.38
C SER A 297 22.10 5.97 -0.18
N GLU A 298 21.05 6.76 -0.29
CA GLU A 298 20.07 6.93 0.76
C GLU A 298 19.16 5.70 0.93
N LEU A 299 18.76 5.06 -0.17
CA LEU A 299 18.02 3.80 -0.16
C LEU A 299 18.91 2.63 0.30
N GLU A 300 20.19 2.60 -0.12
CA GLU A 300 21.22 1.65 0.36
C GLU A 300 21.32 1.67 1.87
N LYS A 301 21.56 2.86 2.42
CA LYS A 301 21.76 3.07 3.84
C LYS A 301 20.49 2.77 4.64
N ALA A 302 19.31 2.98 4.06
CA ALA A 302 18.04 2.62 4.67
C ALA A 302 17.72 1.12 4.58
N GLY A 303 18.49 0.33 3.81
CA GLY A 303 18.22 -1.09 3.57
C GLY A 303 16.94 -1.34 2.77
N ILE A 304 16.54 -0.39 1.93
CA ILE A 304 15.32 -0.46 1.12
C ILE A 304 15.66 -1.07 -0.24
N THR A 305 14.97 -2.15 -0.59
CA THR A 305 15.10 -2.76 -1.92
C THR A 305 14.25 -1.99 -2.92
N VAL A 306 14.77 -1.69 -4.10
CA VAL A 306 14.01 -1.04 -5.18
C VAL A 306 14.05 -1.88 -6.45
N LEU A 307 12.90 -2.07 -7.06
CA LEU A 307 12.69 -2.77 -8.31
C LEU A 307 12.18 -1.77 -9.34
N ASP A 308 13.05 -1.42 -10.29
CA ASP A 308 12.73 -0.49 -11.37
C ASP A 308 11.99 -1.22 -12.52
N LEU A 309 10.73 -0.85 -12.70
CA LEU A 309 9.84 -1.39 -13.73
C LEU A 309 9.75 -0.47 -14.97
N THR A 310 10.58 0.58 -15.05
CA THR A 310 10.54 1.56 -16.16
C THR A 310 10.67 0.87 -17.52
N LYS A 311 11.56 -0.12 -17.64
CA LYS A 311 11.79 -0.87 -18.89
C LYS A 311 10.72 -1.91 -19.22
N LEU A 312 9.86 -2.26 -18.26
CA LEU A 312 8.77 -3.21 -18.52
C LEU A 312 7.66 -2.55 -19.30
N GLN A 313 7.18 -3.26 -20.32
CA GLN A 313 5.93 -2.94 -20.99
C GLN A 313 4.78 -3.66 -20.31
N SER A 314 3.65 -2.98 -20.13
CA SER A 314 2.40 -3.59 -19.69
C SER A 314 1.25 -3.19 -20.62
N GLY A 315 0.12 -3.89 -20.49
CA GLY A 315 -1.12 -3.52 -21.19
C GLY A 315 -1.81 -2.28 -20.63
N ASP A 316 -1.32 -1.74 -19.51
CA ASP A 316 -1.87 -0.57 -18.86
C ASP A 316 -1.40 0.72 -19.55
N ARG A 317 -2.35 1.52 -20.05
CA ARG A 317 -2.08 2.79 -20.75
C ARG A 317 -1.45 3.86 -19.86
N LEU A 318 -1.53 3.71 -18.53
CA LEU A 318 -0.98 4.64 -17.55
C LEU A 318 0.39 4.20 -17.00
N ASN A 319 0.86 2.99 -17.30
CA ASN A 319 2.09 2.43 -16.74
C ASN A 319 2.09 2.36 -15.20
N HIS A 320 0.91 2.35 -14.56
CA HIS A 320 0.73 2.47 -13.11
C HIS A 320 0.39 1.12 -12.45
N GLY A 321 -0.12 0.17 -13.23
CA GLY A 321 -0.47 -1.20 -12.81
C GLY A 321 0.59 -2.25 -13.11
N LYS A 322 1.80 -1.89 -13.59
CA LYS A 322 2.84 -2.85 -14.06
C LYS A 322 3.09 -3.98 -13.05
N PHE A 323 3.09 -3.67 -11.74
CA PHE A 323 3.34 -4.64 -10.67
C PHE A 323 2.35 -5.81 -10.61
N ALA A 324 1.08 -5.58 -10.98
CA ALA A 324 0.01 -6.59 -10.92
C ALA A 324 -0.38 -7.13 -12.29
N GLU A 325 -0.04 -6.41 -13.36
CA GLU A 325 -0.40 -6.79 -14.73
C GLU A 325 0.73 -7.48 -15.50
N SER A 326 1.97 -7.40 -15.02
CA SER A 326 3.09 -8.20 -15.53
C SER A 326 3.11 -9.57 -14.83
N PRO A 327 2.93 -10.69 -15.57
CA PRO A 327 3.07 -12.03 -15.02
C PRO A 327 4.41 -12.26 -14.33
N GLU A 328 5.48 -11.66 -14.86
CA GLU A 328 6.85 -11.76 -14.32
C GLU A 328 6.95 -11.10 -12.95
N VAL A 329 6.38 -9.90 -12.77
CA VAL A 329 6.40 -9.20 -11.49
C VAL A 329 5.49 -9.89 -10.46
N VAL A 330 4.33 -10.39 -10.89
CA VAL A 330 3.42 -11.12 -9.99
C VAL A 330 4.05 -12.41 -9.47
N ARG A 331 4.76 -13.14 -10.32
CA ARG A 331 5.55 -14.32 -9.90
C ARG A 331 6.69 -13.93 -8.97
N LEU A 332 7.43 -12.85 -9.27
CA LEU A 332 8.48 -12.34 -8.39
C LEU A 332 7.96 -12.00 -6.98
N ILE A 333 6.79 -11.35 -6.91
CA ILE A 333 6.10 -11.05 -5.65
C ILE A 333 5.84 -12.36 -4.89
N GLY A 334 5.36 -13.40 -5.57
CA GLY A 334 5.06 -14.66 -4.94
C GLY A 334 6.27 -15.45 -4.49
N ASP A 335 7.15 -15.78 -5.44
CA ASP A 335 8.28 -16.69 -5.23
C ASP A 335 9.36 -16.09 -4.35
N ARG A 336 9.54 -14.77 -4.37
CA ARG A 336 10.70 -14.13 -3.70
C ARG A 336 10.30 -13.24 -2.54
N LEU A 337 9.34 -12.34 -2.73
CA LEU A 337 9.00 -11.36 -1.69
C LEU A 337 8.09 -11.94 -0.61
N ILE A 338 7.16 -12.82 -0.98
CA ILE A 338 6.21 -13.43 -0.04
C ILE A 338 6.71 -14.79 0.45
N ALA A 339 7.30 -15.60 -0.43
CA ALA A 339 7.83 -16.91 -0.03
C ALA A 339 9.16 -16.83 0.75
N GLY A 340 9.81 -15.65 0.78
CA GLY A 340 11.03 -15.40 1.56
C GLY A 340 12.33 -15.83 0.89
N GLN A 341 12.33 -16.12 -0.42
CA GLN A 341 13.55 -16.41 -1.16
C GLN A 341 14.35 -15.11 -1.38
N THR A 342 15.66 -15.15 -1.13
CA THR A 342 16.53 -13.98 -1.29
C THR A 342 16.60 -13.54 -2.75
N VAL A 343 16.38 -12.25 -3.00
CA VAL A 343 16.66 -11.64 -4.31
C VAL A 343 18.18 -11.64 -4.50
N THR A 344 18.70 -12.54 -5.33
CA THR A 344 20.12 -12.63 -5.71
C THR A 344 20.27 -12.34 -7.20
N ASP A 345 21.40 -11.76 -7.59
CA ASP A 345 21.71 -11.27 -8.96
C ASP A 345 21.98 -12.39 -9.99
N SER A 346 21.48 -13.60 -9.77
CA SER A 346 21.97 -14.77 -10.51
C SER A 346 20.86 -15.73 -10.94
N ASP A 347 19.80 -15.21 -11.56
CA ASP A 347 18.92 -16.02 -12.42
C ASP A 347 18.79 -15.38 -13.80
N VAL A 348 19.33 -16.09 -14.79
CA VAL A 348 19.69 -15.66 -16.15
C VAL A 348 18.49 -15.15 -16.99
N GLY A 349 17.24 -15.30 -16.54
CA GLY A 349 16.05 -14.85 -17.27
C GLY A 349 15.41 -13.53 -16.78
N LEU A 350 15.68 -13.08 -15.55
CA LEU A 350 15.02 -11.90 -14.96
C LEU A 350 15.86 -10.63 -15.03
N GLY A 351 17.19 -10.73 -15.03
CA GLY A 351 18.10 -9.57 -15.14
C GLY A 351 18.06 -8.86 -16.50
N GLU A 352 17.53 -9.52 -17.53
CA GLU A 352 17.39 -8.95 -18.88
C GLU A 352 16.04 -8.24 -19.11
N ALA A 353 14.98 -8.68 -18.40
CA ALA A 353 13.63 -8.12 -18.48
C ALA A 353 13.35 -7.05 -17.41
N LEU A 354 13.90 -7.23 -16.21
CA LEU A 354 13.89 -6.26 -15.13
C LEU A 354 15.25 -5.56 -15.12
N GLY A 355 15.28 -4.24 -15.28
CA GLY A 355 16.49 -3.43 -15.10
C GLY A 355 16.87 -3.38 -13.62
N ALA A 356 17.15 -4.53 -13.03
CA ALA A 356 17.36 -4.71 -11.60
C ALA A 356 18.69 -4.05 -11.22
N VAL A 357 18.61 -2.79 -10.81
CA VAL A 357 19.62 -2.19 -9.94
C VAL A 357 19.27 -2.66 -8.53
N SER A 358 19.72 -3.87 -8.19
CA SER A 358 19.57 -4.52 -6.88
C SER A 358 20.53 -3.86 -5.89
N ILE A 359 20.09 -2.74 -5.39
CA ILE A 359 20.78 -2.01 -4.35
C ILE A 359 20.36 -2.60 -3.00
N GLY A 360 21.16 -3.50 -2.43
CA GLY A 360 20.82 -4.19 -1.17
C GLY A 360 22.05 -4.65 -0.38
N ALA A 361 22.10 -4.28 0.90
CA ALA A 361 23.20 -4.59 1.81
C ALA A 361 23.18 -6.07 2.27
N ALA A 362 23.85 -6.96 1.54
CA ALA A 362 24.57 -8.13 2.09
C ALA A 362 25.33 -8.89 0.98
N GLN A 363 26.64 -9.07 1.20
CA GLN A 363 27.63 -9.83 0.41
C GLN A 363 28.29 -9.10 -0.77
N THR A 364 29.28 -8.29 -0.42
CA THR A 364 30.35 -7.81 -1.29
C THR A 364 31.35 -8.92 -1.63
N VAL A 365 31.28 -9.52 -2.83
CA VAL A 365 32.46 -10.01 -3.57
C VAL A 365 32.26 -9.87 -5.09
N GLY A 366 32.89 -8.83 -5.66
CA GLY A 366 33.58 -8.85 -6.95
C GLY A 366 32.81 -9.09 -8.26
N THR A 367 32.42 -8.01 -8.95
CA THR A 367 32.89 -7.72 -10.32
C THR A 367 32.63 -6.25 -10.68
N ALA A 368 33.59 -5.63 -11.34
CA ALA A 368 33.56 -4.25 -11.83
C ALA A 368 32.93 -4.15 -13.24
N ALA A 369 32.63 -2.90 -13.63
CA ALA A 369 32.06 -2.40 -14.90
C ALA A 369 30.51 -2.36 -14.92
N SER A 370 29.84 -1.26 -15.24
CA SER A 370 30.11 -0.28 -16.30
C SER A 370 29.73 1.15 -15.91
N VAL A 371 30.58 2.13 -16.26
CA VAL A 371 30.22 3.56 -16.24
C VAL A 371 29.34 3.86 -17.44
N VAL A 372 28.07 4.19 -17.22
CA VAL A 372 27.23 4.82 -18.24
C VAL A 372 27.26 6.31 -17.99
N VAL A 373 27.94 7.03 -18.88
CA VAL A 373 27.95 8.50 -18.90
C VAL A 373 26.61 8.96 -19.45
N SER A 374 25.71 9.44 -18.59
CA SER A 374 24.54 10.21 -19.01
C SER A 374 24.91 11.69 -19.07
N ALA A 375 24.95 12.24 -20.29
CA ALA A 375 25.04 13.68 -20.50
C ALA A 375 23.75 14.36 -20.03
N PRO A 376 23.80 15.55 -19.39
CA PRO A 376 22.61 16.17 -18.84
C PRO A 376 21.76 16.83 -19.94
N ILE A 377 20.50 16.43 -20.07
CA ILE A 377 19.45 17.28 -20.65
C ILE A 377 18.75 17.98 -19.49
N ALA A 378 19.36 19.06 -19.01
CA ALA A 378 18.68 20.08 -18.23
C ALA A 378 18.28 21.20 -19.21
N VAL A 379 17.04 21.16 -19.69
CA VAL A 379 16.53 22.17 -20.61
C VAL A 379 15.14 22.64 -20.15
N PHE A 380 15.16 23.87 -19.60
CA PHE A 380 14.06 24.79 -19.20
C PHE A 380 13.32 24.56 -17.87
N ASP A 381 13.85 25.14 -16.78
CA ASP A 381 13.13 26.00 -15.78
C ASP A 381 14.08 26.30 -14.60
N PRO A 382 14.40 27.59 -14.29
CA PRO A 382 15.17 27.97 -13.10
C PRO A 382 14.62 27.42 -11.78
N ARG A 383 13.29 27.25 -11.64
CA ARG A 383 12.66 26.76 -10.41
C ARG A 383 12.94 25.28 -10.13
N THR A 384 13.09 24.46 -11.17
CA THR A 384 13.39 23.03 -11.02
C THR A 384 14.81 22.81 -10.49
N ARG A 385 15.77 23.66 -10.87
CA ARG A 385 17.16 23.60 -10.38
C ARG A 385 17.27 23.95 -8.88
N GLU A 386 16.53 24.96 -8.43
CA GLU A 386 16.46 25.33 -7.01
C GLU A 386 15.73 24.30 -6.14
N ASN A 387 14.72 23.61 -6.69
CA ASN A 387 14.01 22.56 -5.96
C ASN A 387 14.86 21.31 -5.79
N TYR A 388 15.58 20.90 -6.84
CA TYR A 388 16.46 19.73 -6.80
C TYR A 388 17.58 19.92 -5.76
N GLY A 389 18.28 21.07 -5.77
CA GLY A 389 19.32 21.36 -4.76
C GLY A 389 18.78 21.34 -3.32
N ARG A 390 17.58 21.88 -3.09
CA ARG A 390 16.95 21.89 -1.76
C ARG A 390 16.47 20.51 -1.29
N GLN A 391 16.01 19.65 -2.19
CA GLN A 391 15.64 18.27 -1.86
C GLN A 391 16.87 17.44 -1.47
N VAL A 392 17.97 17.57 -2.21
CA VAL A 392 19.25 16.89 -1.92
C VAL A 392 19.77 17.28 -0.52
N GLU A 393 19.76 18.57 -0.20
CA GLU A 393 20.18 19.06 1.12
C GLU A 393 19.24 18.63 2.26
N ARG A 394 17.95 18.39 2.00
CA ARG A 394 16.97 18.00 3.04
C ARG A 394 17.04 16.51 3.35
N LEU A 395 17.22 15.69 2.32
CA LEU A 395 17.40 14.24 2.46
C LEU A 395 18.68 13.92 3.25
N GLY A 396 19.81 14.51 2.85
CA GLY A 396 21.07 14.33 3.59
C GLY A 396 20.97 14.77 5.06
N ARG A 397 20.26 15.85 5.35
CA ARG A 397 20.01 16.32 6.73
C ARG A 397 19.06 15.42 7.52
N SER A 398 18.04 14.80 6.91
CA SER A 398 17.16 13.88 7.66
C SER A 398 17.88 12.59 8.03
N MET A 399 18.81 12.14 7.19
CA MET A 399 19.65 10.97 7.44
C MET A 399 20.82 11.19 8.39
N GLU A 400 21.45 12.38 8.36
CA GLU A 400 22.51 12.73 9.32
C GLU A 400 21.94 12.88 10.74
N ASN A 401 20.75 13.47 10.88
CA ASN A 401 20.04 13.54 12.15
C ASN A 401 19.63 12.16 12.70
N THR A 402 19.49 11.14 11.86
CA THR A 402 19.19 9.75 12.31
C THR A 402 20.41 9.07 12.92
N VAL A 403 21.62 9.49 12.54
CA VAL A 403 22.89 9.02 13.14
C VAL A 403 23.28 9.91 14.34
N GLY A 404 23.00 11.21 14.28
CA GLY A 404 23.30 12.17 15.35
C GLY A 404 22.32 12.18 16.53
N SER A 405 21.04 11.87 16.35
CA SER A 405 20.05 11.91 17.45
C SER A 405 20.20 10.79 18.47
N VAL A 406 21.12 9.84 18.24
CA VAL A 406 21.48 8.78 19.20
C VAL A 406 22.63 9.23 20.13
N GLY A 407 23.30 10.35 19.83
CA GLY A 407 24.35 10.93 20.67
C GLY A 407 23.84 11.99 21.68
N ASP A 408 22.79 12.75 21.34
CA ASP A 408 22.37 13.93 22.12
C ASP A 408 21.01 13.80 22.83
N THR A 409 20.44 12.60 22.91
CA THR A 409 19.26 12.35 23.79
C THR A 409 19.63 11.86 25.20
N ALA A 410 20.90 11.95 25.58
CA ALA A 410 21.37 11.85 26.96
C ALA A 410 21.82 13.22 27.47
N GLY A 411 20.94 14.22 27.41
CA GLY A 411 21.32 15.58 27.81
C GLY A 411 20.28 16.68 27.63
N SER A 412 18.97 16.39 27.58
CA SER A 412 17.95 17.44 27.71
C SER A 412 17.22 17.24 29.02
N VAL A 413 17.71 17.99 30.00
CA VAL A 413 17.17 18.26 31.33
C VAL A 413 15.65 18.35 31.29
N VAL A 414 15.00 17.47 32.05
CA VAL A 414 13.65 17.69 32.56
C VAL A 414 13.69 19.01 33.31
N ASP A 415 12.90 19.98 32.87
CA ASP A 415 12.70 21.22 33.61
C ASP A 415 11.96 20.91 34.92
N ASP A 416 12.73 20.65 35.97
CA ASP A 416 12.26 20.38 37.34
C ASP A 416 11.52 21.58 37.97
N GLN A 417 11.47 22.74 37.30
CA GLN A 417 10.68 23.89 37.78
C GLN A 417 9.21 23.86 37.34
N ALA A 418 8.82 23.04 36.36
CA ALA A 418 7.42 22.97 35.89
C ALA A 418 6.53 22.00 36.68
N LEU A 419 7.08 21.25 37.64
CA LEU A 419 6.34 20.29 38.49
C LEU A 419 6.27 20.66 39.98
N GLN A 420 6.76 21.84 40.38
CA GLN A 420 6.74 22.28 41.79
C GLN A 420 5.62 23.26 42.16
N SER A 421 4.73 23.65 41.24
CA SER A 421 3.70 24.66 41.54
C SER A 421 2.39 24.14 42.15
N SER A 422 2.33 22.89 42.65
CA SER A 422 1.08 22.35 43.24
C SER A 422 1.23 21.49 44.50
N ARG A 423 2.38 21.52 45.19
CA ARG A 423 2.52 20.81 46.48
C ARG A 423 2.31 21.76 47.66
N VAL A 424 1.20 21.60 48.36
CA VAL A 424 0.92 22.27 49.64
C VAL A 424 1.91 21.75 50.69
N ASN A 425 2.66 22.66 51.33
CA ASN A 425 3.54 22.33 52.45
C ASN A 425 2.70 22.13 53.73
N CYS A 426 2.57 20.89 54.19
CA CYS A 426 1.78 20.51 55.37
C CYS A 426 2.48 20.77 56.72
N ASP A 427 3.79 21.09 56.73
CA ASP A 427 4.54 21.37 57.96
C ASP A 427 4.33 22.80 58.48
N ALA A 428 3.84 23.70 57.63
CA ALA A 428 3.49 25.06 58.02
C ALA A 428 2.24 25.09 58.90
N ALA A 429 2.30 25.78 60.05
CA ALA A 429 1.22 25.84 61.05
C ALA A 429 -0.14 26.29 60.48
N ALA A 430 -0.14 27.12 59.43
CA ALA A 430 -1.34 27.61 58.76
C ALA A 430 -2.07 26.55 57.89
N ASN A 431 -1.42 25.42 57.56
CA ASN A 431 -1.95 24.44 56.62
C ASN A 431 -2.47 23.15 57.27
N ARG A 432 -2.29 22.97 58.59
CA ARG A 432 -2.62 21.73 59.32
C ARG A 432 -4.09 21.30 59.25
N ASN A 433 -5.01 22.24 58.98
CA ASN A 433 -6.45 21.95 58.92
C ASN A 433 -6.99 21.70 57.50
N ARG A 434 -6.15 21.82 56.47
CA ARG A 434 -6.56 21.53 55.08
C ARG A 434 -6.80 20.03 54.89
N ALA A 435 -7.85 19.68 54.14
CA ALA A 435 -8.29 18.30 53.94
C ALA A 435 -7.18 17.39 53.37
N GLU A 436 -6.30 17.95 52.54
CA GLU A 436 -5.17 17.26 51.89
C GLU A 436 -4.01 16.91 52.83
N CYS A 437 -3.96 17.50 54.05
CA CYS A 437 -2.90 17.31 55.04
C CYS A 437 -3.34 16.48 56.27
N ARG A 438 -4.57 15.96 56.32
CA ARG A 438 -5.11 15.29 57.54
C ARG A 438 -4.53 13.90 57.82
N ASN A 439 -3.79 13.31 56.89
CA ASN A 439 -3.25 11.94 56.98
C ASN A 439 -1.73 11.87 56.69
N ARG A 440 -0.99 12.97 56.87
CA ARG A 440 0.46 13.02 56.64
C ARG A 440 1.22 13.39 57.90
#